data_AF-A0A849EPV3-F1
#
_entry.id   AF-A0A849EPV3-F1
#
_cell.length_a   1.000
_cell.length_b   1.000
_cell.length_c   1.000
_cell.angle_alpha   90.00
_cell.angle_beta   90.00
_cell.angle_gamma   90.00
#
_symmetry.space_group_name_H-M   'P 1'
#
loop_
_entity.id
_entity.type
_entity.pdbx_description
1 polymer ?
#
loop_
_entity_poly.entity_id
_entity_poly.type
_entity_poly.pdbx_seq_one_letter_code
_entity_poly.pdbx_strand_id
1 'polypeptide(L)' 'MAFEFYKESYSGNVQQVVLGKGDKAVTVGGETCYPFYHFEGEMPNKP' A
#
# COMPACT_ATOMS: atom_id res chain seq x y z
N MET A 1 -18.74 -19.96 17.67
CA MET A 1 -17.51 -19.15 17.55
C MET A 1 -17.57 -18.40 16.24
N ALA A 2 -17.34 -17.08 16.25
CA ALA A 2 -17.24 -16.30 15.02
C ALA A 2 -15.78 -16.30 14.55
N PHE A 3 -15.59 -16.33 13.23
CA PHE A 3 -14.26 -16.20 12.62
C PHE A 3 -13.84 -14.74 12.63
N GLU A 4 -12.56 -14.48 12.92
CA GLU A 4 -11.95 -13.16 12.86
C GLU A 4 -10.69 -13.24 11.98
N PHE A 5 -10.52 -12.27 11.08
CA PHE A 5 -9.32 -12.17 10.27
C PHE A 5 -8.16 -11.67 11.12
N TYR A 6 -7.05 -12.39 11.08
CA TYR A 6 -5.79 -11.86 11.58
C TYR A 6 -5.32 -10.71 10.69
N LYS A 7 -4.83 -9.63 11.30
CA LYS A 7 -4.22 -8.50 10.62
C LYS A 7 -2.83 -8.27 11.21
N GLU A 8 -1.82 -8.28 10.35
CA GLU A 8 -0.45 -8.01 10.77
C GLU A 8 -0.27 -6.52 11.15
N SER A 9 0.59 -6.23 12.12
CA SER A 9 0.87 -4.86 12.56
C SER A 9 2.13 -4.33 11.90
N TYR A 10 1.97 -3.43 10.93
CA TYR A 10 3.08 -2.80 10.22
C TYR A 10 3.57 -1.52 10.92
N SER A 11 4.87 -1.45 11.22
CA SER A 11 5.49 -0.29 11.88
C SER A 11 5.98 0.79 10.92
N GLY A 12 5.94 0.52 9.62
CA GLY A 12 6.41 1.42 8.57
C GLY A 12 5.70 1.18 7.24
N ASN A 13 5.96 2.05 6.28
CA ASN A 13 5.37 2.02 4.95
C ASN A 13 6.44 2.05 3.86
N VAL A 14 6.06 1.61 2.66
CA VAL A 14 6.92 1.74 1.47
C VAL A 14 6.98 3.20 1.07
N GLN A 15 8.18 3.71 0.82
CA GLN A 15 8.36 5.09 0.39
C GLN A 15 7.63 5.38 -0.92
N GLN A 16 6.90 6.49 -0.95
CA GLN A 16 6.24 6.97 -2.16
C GLN A 16 7.24 7.69 -3.07
N VAL A 17 7.25 7.32 -4.34
CA VAL A 17 8.17 7.87 -5.35
C VAL A 17 7.38 8.40 -6.53
N VAL A 18 7.64 9.65 -6.91
CA VAL A 18 7.07 10.27 -8.11
C VAL A 18 8.07 10.14 -9.26
N LEU A 19 7.62 9.52 -10.34
CA LEU A 19 8.37 9.31 -11.57
C LEU A 19 7.86 10.29 -12.65
N GLY A 20 8.74 11.12 -13.18
CA GLY A 20 8.39 12.10 -14.22
C GLY A 20 7.98 13.46 -13.68
N LYS A 21 7.38 14.29 -14.55
CA LYS A 21 6.96 15.67 -14.25
C LYS A 21 5.67 16.03 -15.00
N GLY A 22 4.93 16.99 -14.47
CA GLY A 22 3.68 17.50 -15.05
C GLY A 22 2.60 16.43 -15.13
N ASP A 23 1.70 16.55 -16.11
CA ASP A 23 0.51 15.69 -16.26
C ASP A 23 0.82 14.22 -16.54
N LYS A 24 2.09 13.88 -16.83
CA LYS A 24 2.56 12.52 -17.09
C LYS A 24 3.29 11.89 -15.90
N ALA A 25 3.32 12.57 -14.74
CA ALA A 25 3.95 12.02 -13.55
C ALA A 25 3.14 10.80 -13.04
N VAL A 26 3.85 9.72 -12.72
CA VAL A 26 3.28 8.51 -12.13
C VAL A 26 3.84 8.36 -10.73
N THR A 27 2.99 7.97 -9.78
CA THR A 27 3.42 7.76 -8.39
C THR A 27 3.33 6.28 -8.05
N VAL A 28 4.36 5.76 -7.38
CA VAL A 28 4.48 4.36 -6.96
C VAL A 28 4.85 4.28 -5.47
N GLY A 29 4.60 3.14 -4.83
CA GLY A 29 4.85 2.94 -3.40
C GLY A 29 3.75 3.51 -2.51
N GLY A 30 4.02 3.75 -1.22
CA GLY A 30 3.02 4.17 -0.24
C GLY A 30 2.28 3.01 0.45
N GLU A 31 2.65 1.77 0.13
CA GLU A 31 2.08 0.53 0.65
C GLU A 31 2.28 0.40 2.16
N THR A 32 1.22 0.02 2.89
CA THR A 32 1.25 -0.22 4.35
C THR A 32 0.93 -1.67 4.73
N CYS A 33 0.86 -2.57 3.75
CA CYS A 33 0.66 -4.00 3.93
C CYS A 33 1.46 -4.84 2.92
N TYR A 34 1.35 -6.16 3.02
CA TYR A 34 1.82 -7.06 1.97
C TYR A 34 1.13 -6.81 0.62
N PRO A 35 1.75 -7.22 -0.51
CA PRO A 35 1.18 -7.03 -1.84
C PRO A 35 -0.25 -7.57 -1.95
N PHE A 36 -1.17 -6.69 -2.34
CA PHE A 36 -2.61 -6.97 -2.53
C PHE A 36 -3.41 -7.33 -1.28
N TYR A 37 -2.84 -7.18 -0.07
CA TYR A 37 -3.50 -7.48 1.20
C TYR A 37 -4.32 -6.29 1.70
N HIS A 38 -5.25 -5.79 0.87
CA HIS A 38 -6.08 -4.62 1.15
C HIS A 38 -6.98 -4.74 2.40
N PHE A 39 -7.15 -5.95 2.95
CA PHE A 39 -7.93 -6.16 4.18
C PHE A 39 -7.20 -5.72 5.46
N GLU A 40 -5.88 -5.55 5.38
CA GLU A 40 -4.99 -5.24 6.50
C GLU A 40 -4.08 -4.02 6.28
N GLY A 41 -4.13 -3.38 5.12
CA GLY A 41 -3.49 -2.07 4.90
C GLY A 41 -3.87 -1.39 3.60
N GLU A 42 -3.23 -0.25 3.37
CA GLU A 42 -3.47 0.64 2.24
C GLU A 42 -2.43 0.42 1.14
N MET A 43 -2.92 0.47 -0.09
CA MET A 43 -2.15 0.28 -1.31
C MET A 43 -2.61 1.30 -2.35
N PRO A 44 -2.14 2.54 -2.24
CA PRO A 44 -2.72 3.67 -2.97
C PRO A 44 -2.38 3.65 -4.46
N ASN A 45 -1.30 2.97 -4.84
CA ASN A 45 -0.81 2.96 -6.22
C ASN A 45 -0.88 1.53 -6.78
N LYS A 46 -1.39 1.41 -8.01
CA LYS A 46 -1.44 0.12 -8.70
C LYS A 46 -0.04 -0.23 -9.26
N PRO A 47 0.30 -1.53 -9.35
CA PRO A 47 1.46 -1.99 -10.11
C PRO A 47 1.39 -1.60 -11.59
#